data_AF-A0A8H3YXS5-F1
#
_entry.id   AF-A0A8H3YXS5-F1
#
_cell.length_a   1.000
_cell.length_b   1.000
_cell.length_c   1.000
_cell.angle_alpha   90.00
_cell.angle_beta   90.00
_cell.angle_gamma   90.00
#
_symmetry.space_group_name_H-M   'P 1'
#
loop_
_entity.id
_entity.type
_entity.pdbx_description
1 polymer ?
#
loop_
_entity_poly.entity_id
_entity_poly.type
_entity_poly.pdbx_seq_one_letter_code
_entity_poly.pdbx_strand_id
1 'polypeptide(L)'
;MSAKSATATTGPSNPLHTFSAKETTDLEKAQKESDAAYAEYKKLKDTYTEAQKDGTSKEKVDEMRERMYGLEEEARAKEQLEVALLSQLP
;
A
#
# COMPACT_ATOMS: atom_id res chain seq x y z
N MET A 1 -43.67 1.90 -39.86
CA MET A 1 -42.39 2.13 -39.16
C MET A 1 -42.30 1.08 -38.05
N SER A 2 -41.37 0.13 -38.15
CA SER A 2 -41.27 -1.00 -37.21
C SER A 2 -40.40 -0.62 -36.00
N ALA A 3 -40.99 -0.56 -34.82
CA ALA A 3 -40.25 -0.47 -33.58
C ALA A 3 -39.69 -1.87 -33.24
N LYS A 4 -38.38 -2.05 -33.44
CA LYS A 4 -37.65 -3.21 -32.91
C LYS A 4 -37.52 -3.03 -31.39
N SER A 5 -38.31 -3.76 -30.62
CA SER A 5 -38.11 -3.91 -29.18
C SER A 5 -36.81 -4.67 -28.94
N ALA A 6 -35.79 -3.99 -28.40
CA ALA A 6 -34.59 -4.62 -27.91
C ALA A 6 -34.88 -5.21 -26.53
N THR A 7 -35.00 -6.53 -26.45
CA THR A 7 -35.07 -7.26 -25.19
C THR A 7 -33.67 -7.24 -24.58
N ALA A 8 -33.44 -6.43 -23.55
CA ALA A 8 -32.20 -6.46 -22.79
C ALA A 8 -32.19 -7.74 -21.94
N THR A 9 -31.47 -8.77 -22.40
CA THR A 9 -31.19 -9.97 -21.61
C THR A 9 -30.21 -9.61 -20.50
N THR A 10 -30.72 -9.28 -19.31
CA THR A 10 -29.90 -9.26 -18.10
C THR A 10 -29.46 -10.68 -17.80
N GLY A 11 -28.19 -11.00 -18.15
CA GLY A 11 -27.53 -12.23 -17.70
C GLY A 11 -27.50 -12.32 -16.17
N PRO A 12 -27.14 -13.48 -15.59
CA PRO A 12 -27.12 -13.66 -14.15
C PRO A 12 -26.28 -12.54 -13.52
N SER A 13 -26.95 -11.73 -12.69
CA SER A 13 -26.33 -10.65 -11.94
C SER A 13 -25.22 -11.25 -11.09
N ASN A 14 -23.97 -10.88 -11.38
CA ASN A 14 -22.85 -11.10 -10.48
C ASN A 14 -23.27 -10.53 -9.11
N PRO A 15 -23.22 -11.30 -8.01
CA PRO A 15 -23.53 -10.74 -6.71
C PRO A 15 -22.57 -9.58 -6.46
N LEU A 16 -23.12 -8.38 -6.35
CA LEU A 16 -22.37 -7.20 -5.93
C LEU A 16 -21.89 -7.52 -4.51
N HIS A 17 -20.58 -7.75 -4.33
CA HIS A 17 -20.03 -7.96 -3.00
C HIS A 17 -20.13 -6.63 -2.26
N THR A 18 -21.13 -6.48 -1.40
CA THR A 18 -21.27 -5.31 -0.54
C THR A 18 -20.44 -5.55 0.71
N PHE A 19 -19.39 -4.77 0.90
CA PHE A 19 -18.61 -4.78 2.14
C PHE A 19 -19.52 -4.45 3.32
N SER A 20 -19.42 -5.25 4.38
CA SER A 20 -20.04 -4.97 5.65
C SER A 20 -19.44 -3.72 6.29
N ALA A 21 -20.18 -3.07 7.19
CA ALA A 21 -19.70 -1.90 7.92
C ALA A 21 -18.37 -2.14 8.65
N LYS A 22 -18.13 -3.38 9.09
CA LYS A 22 -16.88 -3.79 9.72
C LYS A 22 -15.74 -3.82 8.70
N GLU A 23 -15.93 -4.48 7.56
CA GLU A 23 -14.93 -4.54 6.48
C GLU A 23 -14.58 -3.15 5.93
N THR A 24 -15.57 -2.27 5.76
CA THR A 24 -15.31 -0.87 5.36
C THR A 24 -14.47 -0.12 6.40
N THR A 25 -14.74 -0.34 7.69
CA THR A 25 -13.98 0.32 8.78
C THR A 25 -12.54 -0.16 8.82
N ASP A 26 -12.32 -1.47 8.64
CA ASP A 26 -11.00 -2.08 8.63
C ASP A 26 -10.18 -1.61 7.42
N LEU A 27 -10.81 -1.50 6.24
CA LEU A 27 -10.17 -0.94 5.04
C LEU A 27 -9.81 0.54 5.21
N GLU A 28 -10.68 1.36 5.80
CA GLU A 28 -10.38 2.77 6.09
C GLU A 28 -9.21 2.92 7.07
N LYS A 29 -9.10 2.02 8.05
CA LYS A 29 -7.99 2.01 8.99
C LYS A 29 -6.68 1.66 8.29
N ALA A 30 -6.67 0.60 7.48
CA ALA A 30 -5.49 0.19 6.71
C ALA A 30 -5.04 1.30 5.73
N GLN A 31 -5.99 1.98 5.09
CA GLN A 31 -5.72 3.13 4.22
C GLN A 31 -4.98 4.25 4.97
N LYS A 32 -5.45 4.63 6.16
CA LYS A 32 -4.84 5.68 6.99
C LYS A 32 -3.43 5.30 7.45
N GLU A 33 -3.22 4.06 7.83
CA GLU A 33 -1.90 3.55 8.25
C GLU A 33 -0.91 3.57 7.07
N SER A 34 -1.36 3.16 5.88
CA SER A 34 -0.59 3.24 4.64
C SER A 34 -0.23 4.68 4.28
N ASP A 35 -1.19 5.61 4.33
CA ASP A 35 -0.96 7.02 4.01
C ASP A 35 0.06 7.66 4.98
N ALA A 36 0.00 7.31 6.27
CA ALA A 36 0.95 7.77 7.27
C ALA A 36 2.37 7.25 6.98
N ALA A 37 2.52 5.95 6.71
CA ALA A 37 3.80 5.35 6.35
C ALA A 37 4.39 5.98 5.06
N TYR A 38 3.55 6.24 4.07
CA TYR A 38 3.98 6.88 2.82
C TYR A 38 4.42 8.33 3.03
N ALA A 39 3.76 9.07 3.93
CA ALA A 39 4.16 10.43 4.27
C ALA A 39 5.54 10.47 4.97
N GLU A 40 5.83 9.51 5.84
CA GLU A 40 7.14 9.38 6.49
C GLU A 40 8.24 8.99 5.49
N TYR A 41 7.97 8.01 4.62
CA TYR A 41 8.86 7.64 3.53
C TYR A 41 9.21 8.84 2.63
N LYS A 42 8.20 9.63 2.24
CA LYS A 42 8.42 10.82 1.42
C LYS A 42 9.34 11.83 2.09
N LYS A 43 9.15 12.10 3.39
CA LYS A 43 10.04 13.00 4.16
C LYS A 43 11.48 12.48 4.16
N LEU A 44 11.68 11.19 4.41
CA LEU A 44 13.00 10.56 4.41
C LEU A 44 13.70 10.68 3.05
N LYS A 45 12.94 10.45 1.97
CA LYS A 45 13.43 10.57 0.60
C LYS A 45 13.81 12.00 0.24
N ASP A 46 13.01 12.97 0.65
CA ASP A 46 13.29 14.39 0.44
C ASP A 46 14.57 14.79 1.21
N THR A 47 14.71 14.39 2.48
CA THR A 47 15.93 14.62 3.27
C THR A 47 17.17 13.95 2.68
N TYR A 48 17.06 12.73 2.17
CA TYR A 48 18.17 12.06 1.47
C TYR A 48 18.58 12.82 0.21
N THR A 49 17.60 13.27 -0.57
CA THR A 49 17.83 14.02 -1.81
C THR A 49 18.47 15.39 -1.54
N GLU A 50 18.03 16.09 -0.50
CA GLU A 50 18.63 17.35 -0.04
C GLU A 50 20.06 17.14 0.45
N ALA A 51 20.31 16.13 1.29
CA ALA A 51 21.66 15.84 1.77
C ALA A 51 22.64 15.49 0.64
N GLN A 52 22.16 14.80 -0.40
CA GLN A 52 22.95 14.50 -1.60
C GLN A 52 23.29 15.76 -2.40
N LYS A 53 22.41 16.79 -2.39
CA LYS A 53 22.61 18.07 -3.08
C LYS A 53 23.48 19.05 -2.30
N ASP A 54 23.37 19.09 -0.97
CA ASP A 54 24.07 20.04 -0.10
C ASP A 54 25.56 19.72 0.10
N GLY A 55 26.08 18.68 -0.54
CA GLY A 55 27.47 18.27 -0.34
C GLY A 55 27.75 17.77 1.08
N THR A 56 26.72 17.22 1.73
CA THR A 56 26.84 16.54 3.02
C THR A 56 27.90 15.45 2.90
N SER A 57 28.76 15.30 3.93
CA SER A 57 29.86 14.34 3.86
C SER A 57 29.35 12.95 3.48
N LYS A 58 30.09 12.27 2.62
CA LYS A 58 29.76 10.94 2.10
C LYS A 58 29.32 9.96 3.21
N GLU A 59 29.96 10.04 4.37
CA GLU A 59 29.61 9.26 5.57
C GLU A 59 28.16 9.47 6.05
N LYS A 60 27.64 10.69 6.03
CA LYS A 60 26.25 10.97 6.44
C LYS A 60 25.24 10.46 5.42
N VAL A 61 25.59 10.51 4.13
CA VAL A 61 24.76 9.97 3.05
C VAL A 61 24.74 8.44 3.12
N ASP A 62 25.88 7.82 3.43
CA ASP A 62 26.00 6.37 3.61
C ASP A 62 25.23 5.90 4.88
N GLU A 63 25.30 6.60 6.01
CA GLU A 63 24.49 6.30 7.21
C GLU A 63 22.98 6.35 6.92
N MET A 64 22.51 7.36 6.17
CA MET A 64 21.10 7.45 5.81
C MET A 64 20.67 6.37 4.82
N ARG A 65 21.54 5.99 3.90
CA ARG A 65 21.30 4.88 2.97
C ARG A 65 21.18 3.56 3.73
N GLU A 66 22.07 3.29 4.69
CA GLU A 66 22.00 2.08 5.51
C GLU A 66 20.73 2.05 6.36
N ARG A 67 20.30 3.19 6.93
CA ARG A 67 19.01 3.27 7.63
C ARG A 67 17.81 3.00 6.73
N MET A 68 17.82 3.50 5.49
CA MET A 68 16.76 3.18 4.53
C MET A 68 16.71 1.69 4.20
N TYR A 69 17.87 1.06 3.95
CA TYR A 69 17.93 -0.38 3.69
C TYR A 69 17.47 -1.21 4.88
N GLY A 70 17.84 -0.84 6.11
CA GLY A 70 17.40 -1.54 7.31
C GLY A 70 15.87 -1.51 7.49
N LEU A 71 15.25 -0.36 7.21
CA LEU A 71 13.78 -0.23 7.25
C LEU A 71 13.10 -1.04 6.14
N GLU A 72 13.69 -1.09 4.94
CA GLU A 72 13.17 -1.87 3.81
C GLU A 72 13.26 -3.38 4.06
N GLU A 73 14.37 -3.86 4.64
CA GLU A 73 14.51 -5.26 5.08
C GLU A 73 13.54 -5.61 6.21
N GLU A 74 13.38 -4.73 7.20
CA GLU A 74 12.46 -4.98 8.32
C GLU A 74 11.00 -5.02 7.85
N ALA A 75 10.61 -4.13 6.92
CA ALA A 75 9.29 -4.15 6.29
C ALA A 75 9.06 -5.45 5.51
N ARG A 76 10.05 -5.88 4.71
CA ARG A 76 9.97 -7.11 3.91
C ARG A 76 9.96 -8.37 4.80
N ALA A 77 10.70 -8.36 5.91
CA ALA A 77 10.67 -9.45 6.89
C ALA A 77 9.30 -9.57 7.56
N LYS A 78 8.67 -8.43 7.93
CA LYS A 78 7.30 -8.41 8.48
C LYS A 78 6.27 -8.89 7.47
N GLU A 79 6.37 -8.47 6.22
CA GLU A 79 5.48 -8.92 5.13
C GLU A 79 5.59 -10.44 4.91
N GLN A 80 6.79 -11.00 4.90
CA GLN A 80 6.98 -12.46 4.80
C GLN A 80 6.40 -13.21 6.01
N LEU A 81 6.52 -12.64 7.20
CA LEU A 81 6.02 -13.23 8.43
C LEU A 81 4.48 -13.20 8.49
N GLU A 82 3.87 -12.13 7.98
CA GLU A 82 2.43 -11.98 7.83
C GLU A 82 1.86 -12.97 6.80
N VAL A 83 2.53 -13.13 5.64
CA VAL A 83 2.18 -14.15 4.63
C VAL A 83 2.34 -15.57 5.19
N ALA A 84 3.38 -15.83 5.99
CA ALA A 84 3.59 -17.11 6.65
C ALA A 84 2.53 -17.41 7.72
N LEU A 85 2.02 -16.39 8.41
CA LEU A 85 0.91 -16.54 9.38
C LEU A 85 -0.43 -16.75 8.68
N LEU A 86 -0.70 -16.02 7.60
CA LEU A 86 -1.92 -16.16 6.79
C LEU A 86 -2.02 -17.53 6.12
N SER A 87 -0.88 -18.13 5.75
CA SER A 87 -0.83 -19.48 5.17
C SER A 87 -0.97 -20.62 6.19
N GLN A 88 -0.97 -20.32 7.50
CA GLN A 88 -1.22 -21.28 8.58
C GLN A 88 -2.64 -21.22 9.15
N LEU A 89 -3.48 -20.29 8.68
CA LEU A 89 -4.90 -20.24 9.06
C LEU A 89 -5.69 -21.33 8.28
N PRO A 90 -6.51 -22.15 8.97
CA PRO A 90 -7.23 -23.29 8.38
C PRO A 90 -8.38 -22.88 7.44
#